data_AF-A0A822L8V1-F1
#
_entry.id   AF-A0A822L8V1-F1
#
_cell.length_a   1.000
_cell.length_b   1.000
_cell.length_c   1.000
_cell.angle_alpha   90.00
_cell.angle_beta   90.00
_cell.angle_gamma   90.00
#
_symmetry.space_group_name_H-M   'P 1'
#
loop_
_entity.id
_entity.type
_entity.pdbx_description
1 polymer ?
#
loop_
_entity_poly.entity_id
_entity_poly.type
_entity_poly.pdbx_seq_one_letter_code
_entity_poly.pdbx_strand_id
1 'polypeptide(L)'
;MSPISEVKIKNLDHLGIVAGLIDEIRIVEIINSKLGIDSREKISAGTVVKAILINGLGFVSRPLYLFSQFFEDKGIEELLGEEIKTDYINDDKIGRVMDELYKHGLNDIFIEVVLSVIKKFKIETKYSHLEATSLLQREHLIYASE
;
A
#
# COMPACT_ATOMS: atom_id res chain seq x y z
N MET A 1 -22.88 -31.22 -20.48
CA MET A 1 -22.77 -29.89 -19.83
C MET A 1 -21.53 -29.90 -18.97
N SER A 2 -20.59 -29.00 -19.21
CA SER A 2 -19.50 -28.73 -18.25
C SER A 2 -20.13 -28.24 -16.94
N PRO A 3 -19.62 -28.65 -15.77
CA PRO A 3 -20.15 -28.15 -14.51
C PRO A 3 -19.97 -26.63 -14.48
N ILE A 4 -21.04 -25.91 -14.14
CA ILE A 4 -20.98 -24.48 -13.85
C ILE A 4 -19.95 -24.34 -12.72
N SER A 5 -18.86 -23.66 -13.01
CA SER A 5 -17.84 -23.31 -12.01
C SER A 5 -18.54 -22.71 -10.79
N GLU A 6 -18.26 -23.27 -9.62
CA GLU A 6 -18.84 -22.86 -8.35
C GLU A 6 -18.67 -21.33 -8.17
N VAL A 7 -19.80 -20.60 -8.12
CA VAL A 7 -19.79 -19.14 -7.98
C VAL A 7 -19.34 -18.79 -6.57
N LYS A 8 -18.14 -18.23 -6.42
CA LYS A 8 -17.63 -17.73 -5.14
C LYS A 8 -17.98 -16.26 -4.98
N ILE A 9 -18.74 -15.93 -3.95
CA ILE A 9 -19.04 -14.55 -3.55
C ILE A 9 -18.01 -14.13 -2.51
N LYS A 10 -17.30 -13.02 -2.76
CA LYS A 10 -16.34 -12.44 -1.81
C LYS A 10 -16.72 -10.99 -1.51
N ASN A 11 -16.51 -10.54 -0.28
CA ASN A 11 -16.73 -9.14 0.09
C ASN A 11 -15.45 -8.31 -0.15
N LEU A 12 -15.63 -7.10 -0.70
CA LEU A 12 -14.56 -6.12 -0.92
C LEU A 12 -14.74 -4.83 -0.10
N ASP A 13 -15.89 -4.64 0.54
CA ASP A 13 -16.26 -3.42 1.26
C ASP A 13 -15.98 -2.13 0.44
N HIS A 14 -15.63 -1.02 1.11
CA HIS A 14 -15.11 0.19 0.47
C HIS A 14 -13.68 0.05 -0.03
N LEU A 15 -13.02 -1.07 0.30
CA LEU A 15 -11.61 -1.30 0.02
C LEU A 15 -11.34 -1.54 -1.46
N GLY A 16 -12.35 -2.01 -2.22
CA GLY A 16 -12.26 -2.09 -3.68
C GLY A 16 -12.01 -0.72 -4.32
N ILE A 17 -12.62 0.34 -3.80
CA ILE A 17 -12.41 1.72 -4.29
C ILE A 17 -11.00 2.19 -3.94
N VAL A 18 -10.56 1.90 -2.71
CA VAL A 18 -9.21 2.24 -2.25
C VAL A 18 -8.15 1.53 -3.09
N ALA A 19 -8.31 0.21 -3.32
CA ALA A 19 -7.43 -0.58 -4.16
C ALA A 19 -7.36 -0.04 -5.59
N GLY A 20 -8.52 0.28 -6.18
CA GLY A 20 -8.60 0.88 -7.51
C GLY A 20 -7.87 2.20 -7.62
N LEU A 21 -7.99 3.08 -6.61
CA LEU A 21 -7.25 4.36 -6.60
C LEU A 21 -5.73 4.15 -6.46
N ILE A 22 -5.31 3.20 -5.62
CA ILE A 22 -3.89 2.85 -5.47
C ILE A 22 -3.30 2.37 -6.80
N ASP A 23 -4.03 1.51 -7.53
CA ASP A 23 -3.63 1.02 -8.84
C ASP A 23 -3.64 2.14 -9.88
N GLU A 24 -4.62 3.03 -9.82
CA GLU A 24 -4.74 4.16 -10.75
C GLU A 24 -3.55 5.14 -10.62
N ILE A 25 -3.06 5.35 -9.39
CA ILE A 25 -1.89 6.18 -9.08
C ILE A 25 -0.57 5.42 -9.29
N ARG A 26 -0.61 4.10 -9.49
CA ARG A 26 0.53 3.22 -9.74
C ARG A 26 1.53 3.14 -8.59
N ILE A 27 1.02 3.15 -7.35
CA ILE A 27 1.88 3.12 -6.15
C ILE A 27 2.72 1.83 -6.12
N VAL A 28 2.14 0.69 -6.48
CA VAL A 28 2.84 -0.60 -6.49
C VAL A 28 4.09 -0.52 -7.37
N GLU A 29 3.97 0.04 -8.57
CA GLU A 29 5.10 0.17 -9.50
C GLU A 29 6.14 1.19 -9.05
N ILE A 30 5.71 2.32 -8.45
CA ILE A 30 6.63 3.30 -7.89
C ILE A 30 7.51 2.65 -6.82
N ILE A 31 6.89 1.93 -5.87
CA ILE A 31 7.62 1.26 -4.79
C ILE A 31 8.53 0.16 -5.33
N ASN A 32 8.04 -0.69 -6.24
CA ASN A 32 8.84 -1.76 -6.84
C ASN A 32 10.00 -1.21 -7.69
N SER A 33 9.84 -0.05 -8.33
CA SER A 33 10.92 0.62 -9.04
C SER A 33 12.00 1.15 -8.10
N LYS A 34 11.65 1.49 -6.85
CA LYS A 34 12.59 2.03 -5.86
C LYS A 34 13.31 0.95 -5.08
N LEU A 35 12.56 -0.03 -4.56
CA LEU A 35 13.09 -1.08 -3.71
C LEU A 35 13.59 -2.30 -4.51
N GLY A 36 13.25 -2.36 -5.80
CA GLY A 36 13.46 -3.54 -6.62
C GLY A 36 12.45 -4.65 -6.33
N ILE A 37 12.51 -5.70 -7.15
CA ILE A 37 11.71 -6.91 -6.97
C ILE A 37 12.68 -8.08 -6.79
N ASP A 38 12.60 -8.74 -5.64
CA ASP A 38 13.29 -10.01 -5.41
C ASP A 38 12.41 -11.16 -5.89
N SER A 39 12.85 -11.91 -6.90
CA SER A 39 12.11 -13.04 -7.45
C SER A 39 11.97 -14.23 -6.49
N ARG A 40 12.74 -14.25 -5.39
CA ARG A 40 12.64 -15.26 -4.33
C ARG A 40 11.50 -14.97 -3.37
N GLU A 41 11.00 -13.74 -3.35
CA GLU A 41 9.90 -13.32 -2.49
C GLU A 41 8.55 -13.67 -3.13
N LYS A 42 7.60 -14.12 -2.30
CA LYS A 42 6.25 -14.50 -2.75
C LYS A 42 5.38 -13.29 -3.10
N ILE A 43 5.75 -12.12 -2.60
CA ILE A 43 5.01 -10.87 -2.74
C ILE A 43 5.99 -9.70 -2.84
N SER A 44 5.71 -8.79 -3.79
CA SER A 44 6.54 -7.61 -4.03
C SER A 44 6.38 -6.58 -2.90
N ALA A 45 7.39 -5.73 -2.71
CA ALA A 45 7.32 -4.67 -1.70
C ALA A 45 6.18 -3.69 -1.98
N GLY A 46 5.94 -3.34 -3.25
CA GLY A 46 4.82 -2.50 -3.66
C GLY A 46 3.46 -3.10 -3.34
N THR A 47 3.30 -4.41 -3.50
CA THR A 47 2.06 -5.10 -3.11
C THR A 47 1.86 -5.10 -1.60
N VAL A 48 2.94 -5.25 -0.82
CA VAL A 48 2.88 -5.11 0.65
C VAL A 48 2.47 -3.69 1.03
N VAL A 49 3.01 -2.66 0.38
CA VAL A 49 2.60 -1.26 0.60
C VAL A 49 1.13 -1.04 0.26
N LYS A 50 0.64 -1.61 -0.85
CA LYS A 50 -0.79 -1.58 -1.19
C LYS A 50 -1.63 -2.20 -0.07
N ALA A 51 -1.20 -3.33 0.49
CA ALA A 51 -1.88 -3.95 1.63
C ALA A 51 -1.87 -3.04 2.87
N ILE A 52 -0.73 -2.42 3.20
CA ILE A 52 -0.58 -1.41 4.28
C ILE A 52 -1.58 -0.28 4.12
N LEU A 53 -1.70 0.29 2.92
CA LEU A 53 -2.62 1.39 2.64
C LEU A 53 -4.09 0.96 2.73
N ILE A 54 -4.43 -0.20 2.16
CA ILE A 54 -5.81 -0.73 2.22
C ILE A 54 -6.23 -0.99 3.66
N ASN A 55 -5.37 -1.59 4.48
CA ASN A 55 -5.66 -1.80 5.89
C ASN A 55 -5.76 -0.47 6.64
N GLY A 56 -4.79 0.45 6.45
CA GLY A 56 -4.78 1.75 7.14
C GLY A 56 -6.00 2.63 6.82
N LEU A 57 -6.55 2.52 5.61
CA LEU A 57 -7.77 3.22 5.18
C LEU A 57 -9.06 2.40 5.42
N GLY A 58 -8.90 1.12 5.74
CA GLY A 58 -9.98 0.17 5.97
C GLY A 58 -10.35 -0.02 7.44
N PHE A 59 -9.35 0.05 8.31
CA PHE A 59 -9.46 -0.26 9.73
C PHE A 59 -8.34 0.42 10.49
N VAL A 60 -8.68 1.40 11.32
CA VAL A 60 -7.68 2.12 12.12
C VAL A 60 -7.51 1.40 13.45
N SER A 61 -6.27 1.22 13.94
CA SER A 61 -5.91 0.82 15.32
C SER A 61 -5.85 -0.68 15.68
N ARG A 62 -5.28 -1.54 14.83
CA ARG A 62 -4.92 -2.92 15.24
C ARG A 62 -3.40 -3.19 15.16
N PRO A 63 -2.82 -3.99 16.06
CA PRO A 63 -1.42 -4.41 15.97
C PRO A 63 -1.09 -5.09 14.64
N LEU A 64 0.18 -4.99 14.20
CA LEU A 64 0.66 -5.57 12.94
C LEU A 64 0.46 -7.09 12.81
N TYR A 65 0.44 -7.84 13.91
CA TYR A 65 0.19 -9.29 13.84
C TYR A 65 -1.26 -9.64 13.47
N LEU A 66 -2.22 -8.71 13.58
CA LEU A 66 -3.62 -8.91 13.17
C LEU A 66 -3.84 -8.55 11.68
N PHE A 67 -2.78 -8.18 10.97
CA PHE A 67 -2.87 -7.69 9.60
C PHE A 67 -3.26 -8.80 8.60
N SER A 68 -2.77 -10.03 8.80
CA SER A 68 -3.19 -11.18 7.98
C SER A 68 -4.68 -11.49 8.17
N GLN A 69 -5.19 -11.37 9.40
CA GLN A 69 -6.60 -11.59 9.74
C GLN A 69 -7.53 -10.58 9.07
N PHE A 70 -7.05 -9.37 8.80
CA PHE A 70 -7.84 -8.36 8.11
C PHE A 70 -8.27 -8.80 6.71
N PHE A 71 -7.50 -9.66 6.03
CA PHE A 71 -7.81 -10.11 4.68
C PHE A 71 -8.51 -11.48 4.63
N GLU A 72 -8.72 -12.17 5.75
CA GLU A 72 -9.33 -13.51 5.78
C GLU A 72 -10.78 -13.54 5.29
N ASP A 73 -11.54 -12.49 5.58
CA ASP A 73 -12.95 -12.34 5.20
C ASP A 73 -13.16 -11.52 3.92
N LYS A 74 -12.07 -11.17 3.21
CA LYS A 74 -12.07 -10.27 2.06
C LYS A 74 -11.56 -10.94 0.79
N GLY A 75 -11.94 -10.39 -0.35
CA GLY A 75 -11.38 -10.75 -1.65
C GLY A 75 -9.93 -10.30 -1.81
N ILE A 76 -8.98 -10.99 -1.16
CA ILE A 76 -7.56 -10.60 -1.18
C ILE A 76 -6.98 -10.57 -2.59
N GLU A 77 -7.32 -11.53 -3.44
CA GLU A 77 -6.86 -11.59 -4.83
C GLU A 77 -7.39 -10.42 -5.64
N GLU A 78 -8.65 -10.05 -5.41
CA GLU A 78 -9.31 -8.92 -6.04
C GLU A 78 -8.73 -7.57 -5.55
N LEU A 79 -8.27 -7.51 -4.30
CA LEU A 79 -7.70 -6.29 -3.70
C LEU A 79 -6.22 -6.11 -4.03
N LEU A 80 -5.43 -7.18 -4.06
CA LEU A 80 -3.96 -7.09 -4.09
C LEU A 80 -3.34 -7.66 -5.38
N GLY A 81 -4.06 -8.51 -6.11
CA GLY A 81 -3.58 -9.19 -7.31
C GLY A 81 -3.74 -10.72 -7.24
N GLU A 82 -3.69 -11.36 -8.40
CA GLU A 82 -3.86 -12.81 -8.55
C GLU A 82 -2.81 -13.61 -7.76
N GLU A 83 -3.20 -14.80 -7.28
CA GLU A 83 -2.35 -15.76 -6.56
C GLU A 83 -1.78 -15.30 -5.21
N ILE A 84 -2.25 -14.17 -4.68
CA ILE A 84 -1.85 -13.68 -3.37
C ILE A 84 -2.61 -14.41 -2.27
N LYS A 85 -1.86 -14.88 -1.27
CA LYS A 85 -2.41 -15.50 -0.06
C LYS A 85 -2.24 -14.58 1.15
N THR A 86 -3.18 -14.66 2.07
CA THR A 86 -3.17 -13.93 3.36
C THR A 86 -1.86 -14.12 4.11
N ASP A 87 -1.34 -15.35 4.12
CA ASP A 87 -0.13 -15.73 4.86
C ASP A 87 1.16 -15.10 4.32
N TYR A 88 1.13 -14.53 3.10
CA TYR A 88 2.27 -13.81 2.53
C TYR A 88 2.44 -12.42 3.13
N ILE A 89 1.41 -11.92 3.82
CA ILE A 89 1.37 -10.60 4.45
C ILE A 89 1.35 -10.81 5.96
N ASN A 90 2.52 -11.10 6.51
CA ASN A 90 2.75 -11.21 7.95
C ASN A 90 3.57 -10.02 8.47
N ASP A 91 3.62 -9.88 9.79
CA ASP A 91 4.34 -8.83 10.52
C ASP A 91 5.83 -8.78 10.14
N ASP A 92 6.49 -9.93 10.01
CA ASP A 92 7.88 -10.03 9.57
C ASP A 92 8.09 -9.41 8.17
N LYS A 93 7.22 -9.74 7.20
CA LYS A 93 7.31 -9.20 5.84
C LYS A 93 7.00 -7.71 5.80
N ILE A 94 5.99 -7.27 6.54
CA ILE A 94 5.61 -5.86 6.66
C ILE A 94 6.77 -5.06 7.26
N GLY A 95 7.35 -5.53 8.37
CA GLY A 95 8.47 -4.89 9.04
C GLY A 95 9.68 -4.71 8.12
N ARG A 96 10.07 -5.77 7.39
CA ARG A 96 11.16 -5.68 6.40
C ARG A 96 10.90 -4.64 5.32
N VAL A 97 9.67 -4.58 4.78
CA VAL A 97 9.33 -3.58 3.75
C VAL A 97 9.37 -2.17 4.34
N MET A 98 8.88 -1.96 5.56
CA MET A 98 8.95 -0.66 6.24
C MET A 98 10.40 -0.22 6.48
N ASP A 99 11.29 -1.14 6.88
CA ASP A 99 12.71 -0.84 7.05
C ASP A 99 13.37 -0.43 5.72
N GLU A 100 13.04 -1.12 4.62
CA GLU A 100 13.57 -0.78 3.30
C GLU A 100 13.07 0.57 2.78
N LEU A 101 11.79 0.90 3.03
CA LEU A 101 11.22 2.21 2.73
C LEU A 101 11.92 3.32 3.52
N TYR A 102 12.19 3.09 4.81
CA TYR A 102 12.90 4.04 5.65
C TYR A 102 14.32 4.29 5.15
N LYS A 103 15.06 3.24 4.79
CA LYS A 103 16.42 3.34 4.23
C LYS A 103 16.49 4.11 2.91
N HIS A 104 15.47 3.97 2.05
CA HIS A 104 15.40 4.67 0.75
C HIS A 104 14.93 6.12 0.85
N GLY A 105 14.40 6.54 2.01
CA GLY A 105 13.91 7.89 2.24
C GLY A 105 12.44 8.06 1.85
N LEU A 106 11.58 8.18 2.87
CA LEU A 106 10.12 8.32 2.68
C LEU A 106 9.74 9.58 1.90
N ASN A 107 10.53 10.66 2.02
CA ASN A 107 10.25 11.92 1.33
C ASN A 107 10.34 11.78 -0.20
N ASP A 108 11.34 11.07 -0.70
CA ASP A 108 11.52 10.88 -2.14
C ASP A 108 10.40 10.02 -2.73
N ILE A 109 10.01 8.98 -2.00
CA ILE A 109 8.86 8.11 -2.35
C ILE A 109 7.58 8.93 -2.36
N PHE A 110 7.35 9.76 -1.34
CA PHE A 110 6.18 10.62 -1.24
C PHE A 110 6.08 11.60 -2.42
N ILE A 111 7.19 12.27 -2.76
CA ILE A 111 7.23 13.19 -3.90
C ILE A 111 6.89 12.48 -5.20
N GLU A 112 7.41 11.28 -5.44
CA GLU A 112 7.10 10.51 -6.65
C GLU A 112 5.62 10.11 -6.73
N VAL A 113 5.01 9.72 -5.62
CA VAL A 113 3.58 9.45 -5.56
C VAL A 113 2.79 10.72 -5.89
N VAL A 114 3.13 11.87 -5.29
CA VAL A 114 2.46 13.15 -5.57
C VAL A 114 2.61 13.56 -7.04
N LEU A 115 3.79 13.40 -7.63
CA LEU A 115 4.02 13.67 -9.05
C LEU A 115 3.19 12.74 -9.94
N SER A 116 3.05 11.47 -9.56
CA SER A 116 2.18 10.52 -10.27
C SER A 116 0.72 10.99 -10.24
N VAL A 117 0.22 11.41 -9.07
CA VAL A 117 -1.15 11.96 -8.90
C VAL A 117 -1.36 13.20 -9.77
N ILE A 118 -0.46 14.19 -9.69
CA ILE A 118 -0.55 15.43 -10.47
C ILE A 118 -0.62 15.11 -11.97
N LYS A 119 0.26 14.23 -12.45
CA LYS A 119 0.29 13.82 -13.86
C LYS A 119 -0.96 13.07 -14.28
N LYS A 120 -1.45 12.15 -13.43
CA LYS A 120 -2.60 11.29 -13.71
C LYS A 120 -3.90 12.09 -13.79
N PHE A 121 -4.12 12.99 -12.82
CA PHE A 121 -5.36 13.78 -12.72
C PHE A 121 -5.26 15.17 -13.37
N LYS A 122 -4.11 15.50 -13.99
CA LYS A 122 -3.85 16.78 -14.68
C LYS A 122 -4.16 18.00 -13.79
N ILE A 123 -3.72 17.93 -12.55
CA ILE A 123 -3.97 18.99 -11.55
C ILE A 123 -3.17 20.24 -11.94
N GLU A 124 -3.83 21.40 -12.02
CA GLU A 124 -3.16 22.67 -12.35
C GLU A 124 -2.19 23.07 -11.23
N THR A 125 -0.89 23.05 -11.53
CA THR A 125 0.18 23.44 -10.59
C THR A 125 0.46 24.94 -10.64
N LYS A 126 -0.56 25.80 -10.45
CA LYS A 126 -0.36 27.27 -10.50
C LYS A 126 0.47 27.83 -9.33
N TYR A 127 0.60 27.09 -8.23
CA TYR A 127 1.41 27.44 -7.05
C TYR A 127 2.00 26.17 -6.40
N SER A 128 2.80 25.40 -7.14
CA SER A 128 3.38 24.17 -6.59
C SER A 128 4.70 24.46 -5.88
N HIS A 129 4.61 25.07 -4.70
CA HIS A 129 5.66 24.92 -3.68
C HIS A 129 5.30 23.66 -2.89
N LEU A 130 5.96 22.54 -3.22
CA LEU A 130 5.86 21.29 -2.46
C LEU A 130 6.52 21.50 -1.09
N GLU A 131 5.80 22.07 -0.13
CA GLU A 131 6.26 22.18 1.27
C GLU A 131 6.12 20.82 1.99
N ALA A 132 6.89 19.83 1.56
CA ALA A 132 6.99 18.53 2.23
C ALA A 132 7.54 18.63 3.68
N THR A 133 8.12 19.77 4.04
CA THR A 133 8.66 20.08 5.36
C THR A 133 7.60 20.07 6.47
N SER A 134 6.36 20.48 6.15
CA SER A 134 5.28 20.60 7.15
C SER A 134 4.75 19.24 7.65
N LEU A 135 4.78 18.21 6.79
CA LEU A 135 4.38 16.84 7.16
C LEU A 135 5.38 16.21 8.14
N LEU A 136 6.68 16.48 7.97
CA LEU A 136 7.76 15.94 8.80
C LEU A 136 7.86 16.61 10.19
N GLN A 137 7.51 17.89 10.29
CA GLN A 137 7.60 18.63 11.56
C GLN A 137 6.63 18.09 12.63
N ARG A 138 5.59 17.36 12.22
CA ARG A 138 4.68 16.65 13.13
C ARG A 138 5.28 15.36 13.72
N GLU A 139 6.14 14.64 13.01
CA GLU A 139 6.79 13.44 13.55
C GLU A 139 7.89 13.80 14.56
N HIS A 140 8.67 14.86 14.28
CA HIS A 140 9.75 15.27 15.18
C HIS A 140 9.26 15.80 16.53
N LEU A 141 8.04 16.34 16.61
CA LEU A 141 7.44 16.79 17.86
C LEU A 141 6.92 15.64 18.74
N ILE A 142 6.68 14.45 18.18
CA ILE A 142 6.25 13.26 18.94
C ILE A 142 7.45 12.59 19.62
N TYR A 143 8.66 12.69 19.02
CA TYR A 143 9.90 12.18 19.60
C TYR A 143 10.65 13.19 20.49
N ALA A 144 10.20 14.44 20.56
CA ALA A 144 10.79 15.47 21.42
C ALA A 144 10.12 15.56 22.81
N SER A 145 9.24 14.61 23.15
CA SER A 145 8.53 14.56 24.44
C SER A 145 8.88 13.34 25.30
N GLU A 146 10.07 12.76 25.14
CA GLU A 146 10.69 11.87 26.13
C GLU A 146 11.86 12.57 26.85
#